data_AF-A0A920MBL2-F1
#
_entry.id   AF-A0A920MBL2-F1
#
_cell.length_a   1.000
_cell.length_b   1.000
_cell.length_c   1.000
_cell.angle_alpha   90.00
_cell.angle_beta   90.00
_cell.angle_gamma   90.00
#
_symmetry.space_group_name_H-M   'P 1'
#
loop_
_entity.id
_entity.type
_entity.pdbx_description
1 polymer ?
#
loop_
_entity_poly.entity_id
_entity_poly.type
_entity_poly.pdbx_seq_one_letter_code
_entity_poly.pdbx_strand_id
1 'polypeptide(L)' 'MSELLSKVAELLNAPESLVQRSAEARAEASGRTVDEVLQSWAGGESVASAEKPAEEAPPAEEPAHLQMNL' A
#
# COMPACT_ATOMS: atom_id res chain seq x y z
N MET A 1 -3.41 13.41 -8.79
CA MET A 1 -3.53 12.65 -10.06
C MET A 1 -2.69 13.21 -11.22
N SER A 2 -3.08 14.30 -11.90
CA SER A 2 -2.41 14.71 -13.17
C SER A 2 -0.91 15.00 -13.00
N GLU A 3 -0.51 15.75 -11.97
CA GLU A 3 0.92 16.03 -11.71
C GLU A 3 1.73 14.77 -11.38
N LEU A 4 1.14 13.84 -10.64
CA LEU A 4 1.74 12.55 -10.27
C LEU A 4 1.94 11.67 -11.51
N LEU A 5 0.94 11.65 -12.39
CA LEU A 5 0.99 10.96 -13.67
C LEU A 5 2.09 11.52 -14.57
N SER A 6 2.17 12.85 -14.71
CA SER A 6 3.21 13.52 -15.51
C SER A 6 4.61 13.22 -14.98
N LYS A 7 4.82 13.33 -13.66
CA LYS A 7 6.11 13.05 -13.03
C LYS A 7 6.57 11.60 -13.24
N VAL A 8 5.65 10.65 -13.07
CA VAL A 8 5.93 9.23 -13.32
C VAL A 8 6.19 8.96 -14.80
N ALA A 9 5.44 9.60 -15.69
CA ALA A 9 5.65 9.52 -17.13
C ALA A 9 7.04 10.03 -17.55
N GLU A 10 7.49 11.14 -16.97
CA GLU A 10 8.86 11.64 -17.16
C GLU A 10 9.92 10.68 -16.59
N LEU A 11 9.70 10.16 -15.37
CA LEU A 11 10.61 9.23 -14.72
C LEU A 11 10.79 7.92 -15.50
N LEU A 12 9.70 7.38 -16.04
CA LEU A 12 9.69 6.17 -16.86
C LEU A 12 9.98 6.44 -18.34
N ASN A 13 10.13 7.71 -18.72
CA ASN A 13 10.26 8.16 -20.11
C ASN A 13 9.19 7.53 -21.02
N ALA A 14 7.94 7.52 -20.56
CA ALA A 14 6.79 6.88 -21.19
C ALA A 14 5.60 7.85 -21.25
N PRO A 15 4.69 7.71 -22.24
CA PRO A 15 3.52 8.58 -22.32
C PRO A 15 2.55 8.35 -21.16
N GLU A 16 1.93 9.43 -20.69
CA GLU A 16 0.95 9.45 -19.61
C GLU A 16 -0.19 8.44 -19.80
N SER A 17 -0.67 8.25 -21.04
CA SER A 17 -1.73 7.30 -21.35
C SER A 17 -1.36 5.83 -21.13
N LEU A 18 -0.07 5.47 -21.24
CA LEU A 18 0.42 4.14 -20.89
C LEU A 18 0.58 3.99 -19.38
N VAL A 19 1.12 5.03 -18.72
CA VAL A 19 1.29 5.06 -17.26
C VAL A 19 -0.06 4.93 -16.56
N GLN A 20 -1.07 5.65 -17.02
CA GLN A 20 -2.43 5.58 -16.47
C GLN A 20 -3.00 4.17 -16.56
N ARG A 21 -3.01 3.59 -17.78
CA ARG A 21 -3.54 2.24 -18.01
C ARG A 21 -2.83 1.19 -17.16
N SER A 22 -1.51 1.34 -17.00
CA SER A 22 -0.70 0.41 -16.23
C SER A 22 -0.91 0.59 -14.73
N ALA A 23 -1.15 1.82 -14.26
CA ALA A 23 -1.48 2.11 -12.87
C ALA A 23 -2.88 1.59 -12.52
N GLU A 24 -3.86 1.73 -13.42
CA GLU A 24 -5.21 1.15 -13.32
C GLU A 24 -5.13 -0.39 -13.20
N ALA A 25 -4.40 -1.05 -14.11
CA ALA A 25 -4.24 -2.50 -14.04
C ALA A 25 -3.57 -2.98 -12.73
N ARG A 26 -2.56 -2.25 -12.23
CA ARG A 26 -1.92 -2.58 -10.95
C ARG A 26 -2.83 -2.29 -9.76
N ALA A 27 -3.61 -1.23 -9.81
CA ALA A 27 -4.60 -0.88 -8.79
C ALA A 27 -5.63 -2.00 -8.64
N GLU A 28 -6.19 -2.49 -9.76
CA GLU A 28 -7.12 -3.62 -9.78
C GLU A 28 -6.48 -4.92 -9.27
N ALA A 29 -5.27 -5.24 -9.73
CA ALA A 29 -4.58 -6.47 -9.32
C ALA A 29 -4.15 -6.45 -7.84
N SER A 30 -3.84 -5.27 -7.30
CA SER A 30 -3.36 -5.11 -5.92
C SER A 30 -4.47 -4.75 -4.93
N GLY A 31 -5.70 -4.49 -5.41
CA GLY A 31 -6.78 -3.92 -4.60
C GLY A 31 -6.46 -2.53 -4.06
N ARG A 32 -5.61 -1.77 -4.74
CA ARG A 32 -5.16 -0.42 -4.35
C ARG A 32 -5.79 0.64 -5.25
N THR A 33 -5.62 1.91 -4.90
CA THR A 33 -6.02 3.00 -5.79
C THR A 33 -4.91 3.35 -6.79
N VAL A 34 -5.29 3.92 -7.93
CA VAL A 34 -4.34 4.33 -8.98
C VAL A 34 -3.33 5.36 -8.44
N ASP A 35 -3.76 6.28 -7.58
CA ASP A 35 -2.90 7.31 -6.97
C ASP A 35 -1.83 6.68 -6.06
N GLU A 36 -2.18 5.64 -5.28
CA GLU A 36 -1.19 4.89 -4.48
C GLU A 36 -0.16 4.14 -5.34
N VAL A 37 -0.59 3.54 -6.44
CA VAL A 37 0.34 2.88 -7.39
C VAL A 37 1.31 3.89 -7.99
N LEU A 38 0.79 5.04 -8.43
CA LEU A 38 1.62 6.13 -8.97
C LEU A 38 2.57 6.69 -7.93
N GLN A 39 2.12 6.87 -6.68
CA GLN A 39 2.97 7.33 -5.57
C GLN A 39 4.14 6.36 -5.34
N SER A 40 3.86 5.06 -5.36
CA SER A 40 4.86 4.00 -5.20
C SER A 40 5.90 4.01 -6.34
N TRP A 41 5.50 4.39 -7.55
CA TRP A 41 6.43 4.58 -8.68
C TRP A 41 7.18 5.89 -8.65
N ALA A 42 6.57 6.97 -8.15
CA ALA A 42 7.18 8.28 -8.00
C ALA A 42 8.28 8.32 -6.91
N GLY A 43 8.58 7.18 -6.29
CA GLY A 43 9.54 7.05 -5.19
C GLY A 43 8.98 7.47 -3.85
N GLY A 44 7.65 7.58 -3.72
CA GLY A 44 7.01 7.90 -2.46
C GLY A 44 7.20 6.76 -1.46
N GLU A 45 7.92 7.02 -0.37
CA GLU A 45 7.61 6.41 0.92
C GLU A 45 6.09 6.38 1.06
N SER A 46 5.49 5.22 1.33
CA SER A 46 4.07 5.11 1.59
C SER A 46 3.68 6.00 2.78
N VAL A 47 3.36 7.27 2.54
CA VAL A 47 2.73 8.16 3.53
C VAL A 47 1.23 7.85 3.64
N ALA A 48 0.91 6.55 3.68
CA ALA A 48 -0.41 6.00 3.95
C ALA A 48 -0.32 4.73 4.82
N SER A 49 0.82 4.50 5.48
CA SER A 49 0.95 3.43 6.48
C SER A 49 1.43 3.98 7.82
N ALA A 50 0.81 5.06 8.31
CA ALA A 50 0.86 5.43 9.72
C ALA A 50 -0.32 6.35 10.05
N GLU A 51 -1.54 5.81 10.05
CA GLU A 51 -2.60 6.15 11.02
C GLU A 51 -3.92 5.43 10.65
N LYS A 52 -3.91 4.12 10.85
CA LYS A 52 -4.94 3.39 11.60
C LYS A 52 -4.48 1.94 11.74
N PRO A 53 -3.85 1.57 12.87
CA PRO A 53 -4.20 0.31 13.50
C PRO A 53 -5.70 0.41 13.79
N ALA A 54 -6.53 -0.06 12.86
CA ALA A 54 -7.89 -0.42 13.18
C ALA A 54 -7.78 -1.57 14.19
N GLU A 55 -7.85 -1.19 15.46
CA GLU A 55 -8.63 -1.88 16.49
C GLU A 55 -8.89 -3.37 16.20
N GLU A 56 -7.92 -4.21 16.58
CA GLU A 56 -8.23 -5.56 17.03
C GLU A 56 -7.99 -5.58 18.54
N ALA A 57 -9.10 -5.46 19.27
CA ALA A 57 -9.17 -5.60 20.72
C ALA A 57 -8.47 -6.90 21.17
N PRO A 58 -7.88 -6.92 22.38
CA PRO A 58 -7.14 -8.08 22.85
C PRO A 58 -8.10 -9.22 23.17
N PRO A 59 -7.95 -10.44 22.60
CA PRO A 59 -8.31 -11.61 23.36
C PRO A 59 -7.18 -11.87 24.34
N ALA A 60 -7.33 -11.29 25.53
CA ALA A 60 -6.83 -11.96 26.72
C ALA A 60 -7.57 -13.30 26.79
N GLU A 61 -6.89 -14.41 26.48
CA GLU A 61 -7.22 -15.72 27.01
C GLU A 61 -5.93 -16.55 27.07
N GLU A 62 -5.32 -16.52 28.24
CA GLU A 62 -4.52 -17.63 28.73
C GLU A 62 -5.41 -18.89 28.75
N PRO A 63 -4.87 -20.03 28.32
CA PRO A 63 -5.03 -21.17 29.20
C PRO A 63 -3.67 -21.81 29.46
N ALA A 64 -3.28 -21.76 30.74
CA ALA A 64 -2.53 -22.81 31.42
C ALA A 64 -1.35 -23.41 30.62
N HIS A 65 -0.24 -22.68 30.53
CA HIS A 65 1.06 -23.33 30.47
C HIS A 65 1.34 -23.97 31.83
N LEU A 66 0.80 -25.18 31.95
CA LEU A 66 1.27 -26.33 32.72
C LEU A 66 2.67 -26.12 33.35
N GLN A 67 2.73 -25.49 34.52
CA GLN A 67 3.92 -25.51 35.35
C GLN A 67 4.00 -26.88 36.04
N MET A 68 4.35 -27.90 35.26
CA MET A 68 4.94 -29.12 35.80
C MET A 68 6.35 -28.77 36.27
N ASN A 69 6.48 -28.44 37.55
CA ASN A 69 7.76 -28.50 38.25
C ASN A 69 7.67 -29.55 39.35
N LEU A 70 8.47 -30.59 39.14
CA LEU A 70 8.86 -31.65 40.07
C LEU A 70 9.36 -31.10 41.41
#